data_AF-A0A7C7RRL3-F1
#
_entry.id   AF-A0A7C7RRL3-F1
#
_cell.length_a   1.000
_cell.length_b   1.000
_cell.length_c   1.000
_cell.angle_alpha   90.00
_cell.angle_beta   90.00
_cell.angle_gamma   90.00
#
_symmetry.space_group_name_H-M   'P 1'
#
loop_
_entity.id
_entity.type
_entity.pdbx_description
1 polymer ?
#
loop_
_entity_poly.entity_id
_entity_poly.type
_entity_poly.pdbx_seq_one_letter_code
_entity_poly.pdbx_strand_id
1 'polypeptide(L)'
;MSTYVVDEYILTSGSLADESALRKLRGSTIFVPEGIIKHMEIRANKGDRRALEALYQVLKLRKIAPKLKINVKIAKHTQRGSRALEEIAERHDAKILTSNSIRWLAFRAKGIPSSYMGAGDWRPILEEFFQKDVMSVHLKEGVPPMAKRGRPGHFELVKLRDEPMKKDEMLKLAYALIESARSDPEVYIEIQRRDAYVIQLREYRILIALPPFSDGIEITAVRPIIKVTLEDYELSDKLKKRLRERAEGIVIGGPPG
;
A
#
# COMPACT_ATOMS: atom_id res chain seq x y z
N MET A 1 -0.09 -0.46 32.23
CA MET A 1 0.63 -1.22 31.18
C MET A 1 -0.36 -1.39 30.03
N SER A 2 -0.07 -0.93 28.81
CA SER A 2 -1.04 -1.05 27.71
C SER A 2 -1.12 -2.50 27.21
N THR A 3 -2.31 -2.98 26.92
CA THR A 3 -2.55 -4.33 26.40
C THR A 3 -3.17 -4.22 25.01
N TYR A 4 -2.65 -4.98 24.05
CA TYR A 4 -3.11 -4.99 22.67
C TYR A 4 -3.39 -6.41 22.19
N VAL A 5 -4.37 -6.57 21.30
CA VAL A 5 -4.48 -7.74 20.43
C VAL A 5 -4.16 -7.30 19.00
N VAL A 6 -3.22 -8.00 18.35
CA VAL A 6 -2.83 -7.66 16.98
C VAL A 6 -3.78 -8.27 15.96
N ASP A 7 -4.15 -7.44 15.00
CA ASP A 7 -4.87 -7.82 13.82
C ASP A 7 -3.93 -8.34 12.70
N GLU A 8 -4.46 -9.10 11.74
CA GLU A 8 -3.70 -9.66 10.61
C GLU A 8 -3.07 -8.58 9.74
N TYR A 9 -3.71 -7.41 9.62
CA TYR A 9 -3.21 -6.29 8.83
C TYR A 9 -1.92 -5.72 9.40
N ILE A 10 -1.74 -5.73 10.73
CA ILE A 10 -0.50 -5.28 11.37
C ILE A 10 0.69 -6.16 10.97
N LEU A 11 0.44 -7.46 10.83
CA LEU A 11 1.47 -8.44 10.46
C LEU A 11 1.79 -8.40 8.97
N THR A 12 0.79 -8.13 8.13
CA THR A 12 0.94 -8.15 6.65
C THR A 12 1.38 -6.81 6.05
N SER A 13 1.10 -5.69 6.71
CA SER A 13 1.45 -4.35 6.21
C SER A 13 2.91 -3.94 6.42
N GLY A 14 3.70 -4.75 7.12
CA GLY A 14 5.04 -4.35 7.55
C GLY A 14 5.05 -3.24 8.62
N SER A 15 3.90 -2.94 9.24
CA SER A 15 3.80 -1.91 10.29
C SER A 15 4.65 -2.22 11.53
N LEU A 16 4.99 -3.50 11.76
CA LEU A 16 5.92 -3.94 12.82
C LEU A 16 7.36 -4.10 12.35
N ALA A 17 7.67 -3.82 11.08
CA ALA A 17 9.01 -4.00 10.55
C ALA A 17 10.00 -2.94 11.09
N ASP A 18 9.49 -1.79 11.54
CA ASP A 18 10.28 -0.66 12.01
C ASP A 18 10.47 -0.68 13.53
N GLU A 19 11.71 -0.60 14.02
CA GLU A 19 11.98 -0.49 15.46
C GLU A 19 11.33 0.77 16.07
N SER A 20 11.22 1.87 15.31
CA SER A 20 10.55 3.09 15.77
C SER A 20 9.06 2.87 16.03
N ALA A 21 8.39 2.06 15.20
CA ALA A 21 7.00 1.67 15.41
C ALA A 21 6.87 0.78 16.65
N LEU A 22 7.77 -0.19 16.83
CA LEU A 22 7.78 -1.05 18.02
C LEU A 22 8.07 -0.26 19.31
N ARG A 23 8.85 0.81 19.26
CA ARG A 23 9.07 1.71 20.42
C ARG A 23 7.77 2.37 20.90
N LYS A 24 6.80 2.62 20.02
CA LYS A 24 5.47 3.12 20.43
C LYS A 24 4.70 2.12 21.29
N LEU A 25 5.06 0.82 21.20
CA LEU A 25 4.48 -0.27 21.97
C LEU A 25 5.32 -0.66 23.19
N ARG A 26 6.35 0.12 23.54
CA ARG A 26 7.26 -0.18 24.66
C ARG A 26 6.49 -0.40 25.96
N GLY A 27 6.85 -1.46 26.69
CA GLY A 27 6.22 -1.78 27.97
C GLY A 27 4.78 -2.29 27.86
N SER A 28 4.33 -2.73 26.68
CA SER A 28 2.98 -3.28 26.47
C SER A 28 2.94 -4.81 26.55
N THR A 29 1.74 -5.37 26.71
CA THR A 29 1.46 -6.77 26.41
C THR A 29 0.76 -6.87 25.06
N ILE A 30 1.26 -7.75 24.18
CA ILE A 30 0.72 -7.96 22.84
C ILE A 30 0.24 -9.41 22.74
N PHE A 31 -1.05 -9.58 22.47
CA PHE A 31 -1.66 -10.86 22.15
C PHE A 31 -1.72 -11.05 20.64
N VAL A 32 -1.13 -12.16 20.17
CA VAL A 32 -1.24 -12.62 18.79
C VAL A 32 -2.27 -13.75 18.76
N PRO A 33 -3.42 -13.59 18.07
CA PRO A 33 -4.41 -14.66 17.96
C PRO A 33 -3.83 -15.91 17.30
N GLU A 34 -3.99 -17.08 17.93
CA GLU A 34 -3.50 -18.37 17.41
C GLU A 34 -4.08 -18.68 16.02
N GLY A 35 -5.37 -18.39 15.82
CA GLY A 35 -6.03 -18.57 14.52
C GLY A 35 -5.42 -17.74 13.38
N ILE A 36 -4.82 -16.57 13.66
CA ILE A 36 -4.10 -15.79 12.64
C ILE A 36 -2.83 -16.53 12.23
N ILE A 37 -2.06 -17.05 13.19
CA ILE A 37 -0.85 -17.83 12.92
C ILE A 37 -1.17 -19.05 12.07
N LYS A 38 -2.19 -19.82 12.47
CA LYS A 38 -2.67 -21.01 11.72
C LYS A 38 -3.12 -20.65 10.31
N HIS A 39 -3.85 -19.54 10.15
CA HIS A 39 -4.31 -19.10 8.84
C HIS A 39 -3.13 -18.71 7.93
N MET A 40 -2.13 -18.00 8.48
CA MET A 40 -0.94 -17.61 7.72
C MET A 40 -0.08 -18.82 7.35
N GLU A 41 0.07 -19.81 8.24
CA GLU A 41 0.75 -21.07 7.95
C GLU A 41 0.10 -21.82 6.77
N ILE A 42 -1.23 -21.99 6.80
CA ILE A 42 -1.97 -22.66 5.72
C ILE A 42 -1.78 -21.93 4.39
N ARG A 43 -1.81 -20.59 4.40
CA ARG A 43 -1.60 -19.78 3.19
C ARG A 43 -0.16 -19.86 2.69
N ALA A 44 0.82 -19.77 3.59
CA ALA A 44 2.24 -19.87 3.26
C ALA A 44 2.57 -21.22 2.60
N ASN A 45 2.02 -22.32 3.12
CA ASN A 45 2.16 -23.65 2.51
C ASN A 45 1.53 -23.76 1.12
N LYS A 46 0.59 -22.88 0.76
CA LYS A 46 0.01 -22.77 -0.59
C LYS A 46 0.78 -21.80 -1.49
N GLY A 47 1.95 -21.33 -1.08
CA GLY A 47 2.79 -20.41 -1.85
C GLY A 47 2.48 -18.92 -1.61
N ASP A 48 1.62 -18.58 -0.65
CA ASP A 48 1.35 -17.18 -0.32
C ASP A 48 2.54 -16.54 0.41
N ARG A 49 3.37 -15.82 -0.35
CA ARG A 49 4.57 -15.14 0.16
C ARG A 49 4.25 -14.08 1.23
N ARG A 50 3.06 -13.47 1.19
CA ARG A 50 2.67 -12.47 2.20
C ARG A 50 2.32 -13.12 3.52
N ALA A 51 1.68 -14.28 3.48
CA ALA A 51 1.40 -15.04 4.68
C ALA A 51 2.70 -15.54 5.34
N LEU A 52 3.69 -15.95 4.54
CA LEU A 52 5.03 -16.28 5.02
C LEU A 52 5.71 -15.06 5.68
N GLU A 53 5.64 -13.89 5.05
CA GLU A 53 6.19 -12.65 5.59
C GLU A 53 5.53 -12.27 6.93
N ALA A 54 4.22 -12.42 7.05
CA ALA A 54 3.51 -12.17 8.31
C ALA A 54 4.02 -13.06 9.46
N LEU A 55 4.38 -14.32 9.19
CA LEU A 55 5.00 -15.20 10.18
C LEU A 55 6.41 -14.72 10.55
N TYR A 56 7.21 -14.25 9.58
CA TYR A 56 8.51 -13.63 9.88
C TYR A 56 8.37 -12.37 10.75
N GLN A 57 7.33 -11.56 10.54
CA GLN A 57 7.06 -10.40 11.40
C GLN A 57 6.72 -10.82 12.84
N VAL A 58 5.97 -11.92 13.04
CA VAL A 58 5.73 -12.47 14.38
C VAL A 58 7.05 -12.92 15.04
N LEU A 59 7.93 -13.59 14.29
CA LEU A 59 9.26 -13.99 14.79
C LEU A 59 10.12 -12.77 15.16
N LYS A 60 10.16 -11.75 14.29
CA LYS A 60 10.88 -10.49 14.53
C LYS A 60 10.36 -9.77 15.77
N LEU A 61 9.03 -9.68 15.92
CA LEU A 61 8.38 -9.12 17.09
C LEU A 61 8.84 -9.83 18.37
N ARG A 62 8.80 -11.18 18.39
CA ARG A 62 9.26 -11.97 19.56
C ARG A 62 10.74 -11.76 19.87
N LYS A 63 11.60 -11.58 18.86
CA LYS A 63 13.03 -11.34 19.03
C LYS A 63 13.34 -9.96 19.62
N ILE A 64 12.61 -8.92 19.20
CA ILE A 64 12.83 -7.54 19.63
C ILE A 64 12.11 -7.22 20.95
N ALA A 65 10.99 -7.89 21.21
CA ALA A 65 10.11 -7.63 22.36
C ALA A 65 10.85 -7.54 23.72
N PRO A 66 11.80 -8.43 24.07
CA PRO A 66 12.53 -8.33 25.34
C PRO A 66 13.28 -7.00 25.50
N LYS A 67 13.92 -6.50 24.44
CA LYS A 67 14.67 -5.23 24.45
C LYS A 67 13.76 -4.03 24.74
N LEU A 68 12.50 -4.10 24.31
CA LEU A 68 11.50 -3.05 24.47
C LEU A 68 10.56 -3.30 25.67
N LYS A 69 10.84 -4.30 26.51
CA LYS A 69 9.97 -4.71 27.63
C LYS A 69 8.54 -5.03 27.16
N ILE A 70 8.39 -5.54 25.94
CA ILE A 70 7.11 -5.98 25.38
C ILE A 70 6.91 -7.45 25.74
N ASN A 71 5.72 -7.80 26.23
CA ASN A 71 5.35 -9.19 26.50
C ASN A 71 4.48 -9.72 25.36
N VAL A 72 4.98 -10.67 24.58
CA VAL A 72 4.25 -11.25 23.44
C VAL A 72 3.65 -12.59 23.85
N LYS A 73 2.33 -12.73 23.75
CA LYS A 73 1.58 -13.94 24.08
C LYS A 73 0.76 -14.42 22.90
N ILE A 74 0.71 -15.74 22.71
CA ILE A 74 -0.23 -16.34 21.75
C ILE A 74 -1.55 -16.56 22.47
N ALA A 75 -2.64 -16.02 21.92
CA ALA A 75 -3.98 -16.10 22.52
C ALA A 75 -4.85 -17.12 21.79
N LYS A 76 -5.37 -18.10 22.53
CA LYS A 76 -6.40 -19.01 22.06
C LYS A 76 -7.75 -18.31 22.03
N HIS A 77 -8.58 -18.68 21.07
CA HIS A 77 -9.91 -18.12 20.87
C HIS A 77 -10.83 -19.18 20.28
N THR A 78 -12.13 -18.93 20.38
CA THR A 78 -13.18 -19.84 19.89
C THR A 78 -13.91 -19.25 18.69
N GLN A 79 -13.94 -17.92 18.60
CA GLN A 79 -14.59 -17.20 17.51
C GLN A 79 -13.75 -17.20 16.24
N ARG A 80 -14.34 -16.74 15.13
CA ARG A 80 -13.66 -16.61 13.83
C ARG A 80 -13.64 -15.16 13.35
N GLY A 81 -12.67 -14.83 12.50
CA GLY A 81 -12.56 -13.50 11.89
C GLY A 81 -12.40 -12.39 12.93
N SER A 82 -13.05 -11.25 12.72
CA SER A 82 -12.97 -10.10 13.63
C SER A 82 -13.49 -10.40 15.04
N ARG A 83 -14.45 -11.32 15.20
CA ARG A 83 -14.95 -11.71 16.53
C ARG A 83 -13.90 -12.36 17.41
N ALA A 84 -12.87 -13.00 16.84
CA ALA A 84 -11.75 -13.51 17.63
C ALA A 84 -10.93 -12.37 18.25
N LEU A 85 -10.79 -11.25 17.53
CA LEU A 85 -10.14 -10.05 18.06
C LEU A 85 -10.96 -9.44 19.19
N GLU A 86 -12.28 -9.35 19.01
CA GLU A 86 -13.23 -8.87 20.01
C GLU A 86 -13.17 -9.73 21.28
N GLU A 87 -13.23 -11.07 21.14
CA GLU A 87 -13.14 -12.04 22.25
C GLU A 87 -11.84 -11.89 23.07
N ILE A 88 -10.69 -11.77 22.38
CA ILE A 88 -9.40 -11.62 23.05
C ILE A 88 -9.27 -10.23 23.69
N ALA A 89 -9.78 -9.20 23.03
CA ALA A 89 -9.77 -7.83 23.54
C ALA A 89 -10.56 -7.73 24.84
N GLU A 90 -11.79 -8.26 24.86
CA GLU A 90 -12.66 -8.27 26.04
C GLU A 90 -12.06 -9.08 27.20
N ARG A 91 -11.58 -10.30 26.91
CA ARG A 91 -10.99 -11.19 27.94
C ARG A 91 -9.79 -10.58 28.67
N HIS A 92 -9.04 -9.71 28.00
CA HIS A 92 -7.76 -9.20 28.50
C HIS A 92 -7.74 -7.67 28.70
N ASP A 93 -8.90 -7.02 28.64
CA ASP A 93 -9.02 -5.54 28.67
C ASP A 93 -8.01 -4.86 27.71
N ALA A 94 -7.96 -5.39 26.49
CA ALA A 94 -6.99 -5.02 25.48
C ALA A 94 -7.60 -4.15 24.38
N LYS A 95 -6.78 -3.31 23.75
CA LYS A 95 -7.15 -2.58 22.54
C LYS A 95 -6.84 -3.42 21.30
N ILE A 96 -7.75 -3.43 20.33
CA ILE A 96 -7.46 -4.03 19.02
C ILE A 96 -6.50 -3.13 18.25
N LEU A 97 -5.31 -3.61 17.93
CA LEU A 97 -4.30 -2.90 17.16
C LEU A 97 -4.41 -3.33 15.69
N THR A 98 -4.76 -2.40 14.80
CA THR A 98 -4.91 -2.66 13.36
C THR A 98 -4.24 -1.57 12.52
N SER A 99 -3.75 -1.93 11.34
CA SER A 99 -3.25 -0.99 10.32
C SER A 99 -4.28 -0.73 9.22
N ASN A 100 -5.51 -1.24 9.37
CA ASN A 100 -6.60 -1.05 8.43
C ASN A 100 -7.60 -0.03 9.00
N SER A 101 -7.69 1.12 8.33
CA SER A 101 -8.49 2.27 8.76
C SER A 101 -9.99 1.96 8.84
N ILE A 102 -10.53 1.20 7.88
CA ILE A 102 -11.93 0.76 7.85
C ILE A 102 -12.22 -0.16 9.04
N ARG A 103 -11.35 -1.13 9.31
CA ARG A 103 -11.51 -2.07 10.43
C ARG A 103 -11.37 -1.35 11.78
N TRP A 104 -10.45 -0.40 11.88
CA TRP A 104 -10.33 0.47 13.05
C TRP A 104 -11.64 1.26 13.30
N LEU A 105 -12.17 1.91 12.26
CA LEU A 105 -13.42 2.66 12.33
C LEU A 105 -14.60 1.77 12.72
N ALA A 106 -14.70 0.56 12.16
CA ALA A 106 -15.74 -0.40 12.50
C ALA A 106 -15.71 -0.80 13.98
N PHE A 107 -14.53 -1.03 14.56
CA PHE A 107 -14.41 -1.31 16.00
C PHE A 107 -14.77 -0.10 16.86
N ARG A 108 -14.35 1.09 16.46
CA ARG A 108 -14.71 2.34 17.16
C ARG A 108 -16.22 2.58 17.16
N ALA A 109 -16.88 2.33 16.03
CA ALA A 109 -18.34 2.45 15.89
C ALA A 109 -19.09 1.45 16.79
N LYS A 110 -18.50 0.28 17.06
CA LYS A 110 -19.03 -0.71 18.02
C LYS A 110 -18.73 -0.38 19.49
N GLY A 111 -18.02 0.73 19.78
CA GLY A 111 -17.55 1.04 21.13
C GLY A 111 -16.39 0.17 21.62
N ILE A 112 -15.76 -0.62 20.73
CA ILE A 112 -14.67 -1.52 21.09
C ILE A 112 -13.35 -0.75 21.10
N PRO A 113 -12.58 -0.78 22.20
CA PRO A 113 -11.28 -0.12 22.27
C PRO A 113 -10.34 -0.59 21.16
N SER A 114 -9.90 0.34 20.31
CA SER A 114 -9.00 0.03 19.19
C SER A 114 -7.99 1.14 18.97
N SER A 115 -6.84 0.77 18.41
CA SER A 115 -5.73 1.64 18.07
C SER A 115 -5.36 1.43 16.61
N TYR A 116 -5.25 2.54 15.86
CA TYR A 116 -4.77 2.52 14.50
C TYR A 116 -3.25 2.68 14.48
N MET A 117 -2.56 1.79 13.76
CA MET A 117 -1.13 1.90 13.47
C MET A 117 -0.91 1.52 12.01
N GLY A 118 -1.28 2.45 11.11
CA GLY A 118 -0.97 2.36 9.70
C GLY A 118 0.47 2.78 9.38
N ALA A 119 0.90 2.50 8.15
CA ALA A 119 2.00 3.22 7.55
C ALA A 119 1.63 4.72 7.53
N GLY A 120 2.59 5.61 7.81
CA GLY A 120 2.36 7.05 7.87
C GLY A 120 1.83 7.64 6.56
N ASP A 121 1.71 8.96 6.47
CA ASP A 121 1.37 9.58 5.20
C ASP A 121 2.59 9.51 4.25
N TRP A 122 2.57 8.56 3.31
CA TRP A 122 3.63 8.40 2.28
C TRP A 122 3.31 9.16 0.99
N ARG A 123 2.20 9.92 0.94
CA ARG A 123 1.89 10.81 -0.20
C ARG A 123 3.03 11.80 -0.46
N PRO A 124 3.64 12.47 0.56
CA PRO A 124 4.74 13.38 0.32
C PRO A 124 5.93 12.70 -0.37
N ILE A 125 6.22 11.45 0.01
CA ILE A 125 7.34 10.68 -0.52
C ILE A 125 7.11 10.28 -1.98
N LEU A 126 5.86 9.99 -2.37
CA LEU A 126 5.55 9.77 -3.78
C LEU A 126 5.67 11.07 -4.58
N GLU A 127 5.14 12.18 -4.07
CA GLU A 127 5.21 13.50 -4.71
C GLU A 127 6.66 14.00 -4.87
N GLU A 128 7.55 13.68 -3.93
CA GLU A 128 8.99 13.96 -4.01
C GLU A 128 9.67 13.34 -5.25
N PHE A 129 9.15 12.21 -5.77
CA PHE A 129 9.64 11.62 -7.00
C PHE A 129 9.16 12.34 -8.26
N PHE A 130 8.14 13.20 -8.18
CA PHE A 130 7.55 13.88 -9.33
C PHE A 130 8.03 15.33 -9.46
N GLN A 131 9.12 15.52 -10.19
CA GLN A 131 9.53 16.84 -10.68
C GLN A 131 8.61 17.33 -11.82
N LYS A 132 8.77 18.59 -12.26
CA LYS A 132 7.87 19.24 -13.24
C LYS A 132 7.75 18.49 -14.57
N ASP A 133 8.80 17.80 -15.00
CA ASP A 133 8.90 17.08 -16.27
C ASP A 133 8.88 15.54 -16.11
N VAL A 134 8.59 15.04 -14.91
CA VAL A 134 8.40 13.60 -14.65
C VAL A 134 6.96 13.22 -14.98
N MET A 135 6.79 12.37 -15.99
CA MET A 135 5.51 11.85 -16.43
C MET A 135 5.03 10.68 -15.57
N SER A 136 5.96 9.82 -15.18
CA SER A 136 5.66 8.63 -14.39
C SER A 136 6.88 8.17 -13.62
N VAL A 137 6.61 7.58 -12.47
CA VAL A 137 7.58 6.99 -11.55
C VAL A 137 7.34 5.48 -11.51
N HIS A 138 8.41 4.71 -11.64
CA HIS A 138 8.40 3.26 -11.65
C HIS A 138 9.32 2.75 -10.54
N LEU A 139 8.72 2.07 -9.57
CA LEU A 139 9.38 1.54 -8.39
C LEU A 139 9.24 0.02 -8.41
N LYS A 140 10.35 -0.69 -8.25
CA LYS A 140 10.38 -2.15 -8.18
C LYS A 140 11.34 -2.60 -7.09
N GLU A 141 10.91 -3.58 -6.31
CA GLU A 141 11.73 -4.23 -5.28
C GLU A 141 13.08 -4.68 -5.85
N GLY A 142 14.18 -4.27 -5.20
CA GLY A 142 15.54 -4.62 -5.60
C GLY A 142 16.08 -3.81 -6.78
N VAL A 143 15.33 -2.82 -7.29
CA VAL A 143 15.72 -1.97 -8.43
C VAL A 143 15.80 -0.51 -7.98
N PRO A 144 16.77 0.28 -8.48
CA PRO A 144 16.76 1.72 -8.29
C PRO A 144 15.44 2.35 -8.78
N PRO A 145 14.87 3.33 -8.07
CA PRO A 145 13.66 4.01 -8.52
C PRO A 145 13.92 4.76 -9.83
N MET A 146 13.02 4.58 -10.79
CA MET A 146 13.13 5.14 -12.14
C MET A 146 12.01 6.15 -12.40
N ALA A 147 12.26 7.13 -13.24
CA ALA A 147 11.24 8.04 -13.76
C ALA A 147 11.32 8.15 -15.28
N LYS A 148 10.16 8.27 -15.93
CA LYS A 148 10.08 8.73 -17.32
C LYS A 148 9.99 10.24 -17.32
N ARG A 149 11.04 10.89 -17.83
CA ARG A 149 11.17 12.35 -17.87
C ARG A 149 11.04 12.84 -19.32
N GLY A 150 10.19 13.84 -19.55
CA GLY A 150 9.94 14.40 -20.89
C GLY A 150 8.45 14.47 -21.25
N ARG A 151 8.14 14.14 -22.50
CA ARG A 151 6.78 14.19 -23.08
C ARG A 151 6.44 12.90 -23.84
N PRO A 152 5.15 12.59 -24.10
CA PRO A 152 4.75 11.47 -24.94
C PRO A 152 5.52 11.49 -26.27
N GLY A 153 6.05 10.34 -26.67
CA GLY A 153 6.89 10.19 -27.86
C GLY A 153 8.36 10.65 -27.71
N HIS A 154 8.70 11.46 -26.70
CA HIS A 154 10.06 11.95 -26.45
C HIS A 154 10.34 11.98 -24.94
N PHE A 155 10.74 10.84 -24.38
CA PHE A 155 11.09 10.72 -22.97
C PHE A 155 12.38 9.93 -22.77
N GLU A 156 13.04 10.19 -21.65
CA GLU A 156 14.18 9.42 -21.18
C GLU A 156 13.83 8.73 -19.86
N LEU A 157 14.38 7.53 -19.67
CA LEU A 157 14.26 6.81 -18.40
C LEU A 157 15.45 7.16 -17.51
N VAL A 158 15.19 7.90 -16.43
CA VAL A 158 16.22 8.40 -15.52
C VAL A 158 16.13 7.71 -14.17
N LYS A 159 17.28 7.50 -13.52
CA LYS A 159 17.34 7.04 -12.12
C LYS A 159 17.06 8.22 -11.19
N LEU A 160 16.23 8.03 -10.18
CA LEU A 160 15.95 9.03 -9.15
C LEU A 160 16.96 8.96 -8.00
N ARG A 161 17.48 7.77 -7.71
CA ARG A 161 18.66 7.52 -6.84
C ARG A 161 19.33 6.22 -7.25
N ASP A 162 20.58 6.00 -6.84
CA ASP A 162 21.31 4.76 -7.10
C ASP A 162 20.92 3.61 -6.16
N GLU A 163 20.52 3.93 -4.92
CA GLU A 163 20.15 2.90 -3.95
C GLU A 163 18.86 2.18 -4.39
N PRO A 164 18.89 0.84 -4.52
CA PRO A 164 17.71 0.07 -4.87
C PRO A 164 16.58 0.18 -3.84
N MET A 165 15.34 0.15 -4.32
CA MET A 165 14.16 0.12 -3.45
C MET A 165 14.16 -1.17 -2.62
N LYS A 166 14.19 -1.03 -1.30
CA LYS A 166 14.18 -2.20 -0.39
C LYS A 166 12.77 -2.78 -0.30
N LYS A 167 12.66 -4.08 -0.06
CA LYS A 167 11.36 -4.76 0.12
C LYS A 167 10.49 -4.10 1.19
N ASP A 168 11.04 -3.85 2.37
CA ASP A 168 10.32 -3.21 3.48
C ASP A 168 9.86 -1.78 3.14
N GLU A 169 10.66 -1.04 2.38
CA GLU A 169 10.32 0.30 1.89
C GLU A 169 9.17 0.25 0.88
N MET A 170 9.27 -0.63 -0.12
CA MET A 170 8.21 -0.84 -1.11
C MET A 170 6.90 -1.30 -0.48
N LEU A 171 6.97 -2.19 0.51
CA LEU A 171 5.81 -2.71 1.23
C LEU A 171 5.10 -1.59 2.02
N LYS A 172 5.88 -0.78 2.76
CA LYS A 172 5.34 0.38 3.49
C LYS A 172 4.68 1.37 2.53
N LEU A 173 5.32 1.71 1.42
CA LEU A 173 4.78 2.63 0.42
C LEU A 173 3.48 2.08 -0.20
N ALA A 174 3.47 0.83 -0.64
CA ALA A 174 2.30 0.19 -1.21
C ALA A 174 1.09 0.22 -0.26
N TYR A 175 1.30 -0.17 1.00
CA TYR A 175 0.21 -0.19 1.98
C TYR A 175 -0.24 1.20 2.41
N ALA A 176 0.66 2.16 2.49
CA ALA A 176 0.27 3.54 2.75
C ALA A 176 -0.63 4.10 1.64
N LEU A 177 -0.29 3.84 0.38
CA LEU A 177 -1.11 4.25 -0.78
C LEU A 177 -2.48 3.54 -0.76
N ILE A 178 -2.51 2.24 -0.49
CA ILE A 178 -3.77 1.48 -0.35
C ILE A 178 -4.62 2.02 0.83
N GLU A 179 -4.01 2.33 1.96
CA GLU A 179 -4.73 2.88 3.12
C GLU A 179 -5.22 4.31 2.89
N SER A 180 -4.46 5.13 2.15
CA SER A 180 -4.90 6.46 1.76
C SER A 180 -6.18 6.41 0.91
N ALA A 181 -6.27 5.44 0.00
CA ALA A 181 -7.46 5.22 -0.83
C ALA A 181 -8.68 4.69 -0.08
N ARG A 182 -8.51 4.27 1.19
CA ARG A 182 -9.61 3.81 2.06
C ARG A 182 -10.12 4.88 3.00
N SER A 183 -9.32 5.90 3.25
CA SER A 183 -9.57 6.91 4.30
C SER A 183 -9.81 8.31 3.74
N ASP A 184 -9.34 8.59 2.53
CA ASP A 184 -9.49 9.89 1.88
C ASP A 184 -10.62 9.87 0.84
N PRO A 185 -11.64 10.73 0.97
CA PRO A 185 -12.74 10.78 0.01
C PRO A 185 -12.33 11.23 -1.40
N GLU A 186 -11.18 11.90 -1.57
CA GLU A 186 -10.65 12.30 -2.89
C GLU A 186 -9.84 11.18 -3.58
N VAL A 187 -9.64 10.05 -2.89
CA VAL A 187 -8.80 8.96 -3.35
C VAL A 187 -9.65 7.70 -3.41
N TYR A 188 -9.67 7.03 -4.56
CA TYR A 188 -10.49 5.83 -4.70
C TYR A 188 -9.75 4.72 -5.45
N ILE A 189 -10.12 3.49 -5.11
CA ILE A 189 -9.62 2.29 -5.78
C ILE A 189 -10.50 2.06 -7.02
N GLU A 190 -9.94 2.27 -8.21
CA GLU A 190 -10.59 1.97 -9.50
C GLU A 190 -10.73 0.47 -9.72
N ILE A 191 -9.64 -0.27 -9.47
CA ILE A 191 -9.56 -1.71 -9.72
C ILE A 191 -8.87 -2.36 -8.54
N GLN A 192 -9.47 -3.45 -8.04
CA GLN A 192 -8.84 -4.35 -7.09
C GLN A 192 -8.99 -5.78 -7.60
N ARG A 193 -7.87 -6.42 -7.96
CA ARG A 193 -7.85 -7.83 -8.38
C ARG A 193 -6.64 -8.52 -7.82
N ARG A 194 -6.85 -9.58 -7.00
CA ARG A 194 -5.81 -10.50 -6.51
C ARG A 194 -4.45 -9.83 -6.34
N ASP A 195 -4.36 -8.88 -5.40
CA ASP A 195 -3.10 -8.24 -5.04
C ASP A 195 -2.51 -7.24 -6.06
N ALA A 196 -3.28 -6.91 -7.08
CA ALA A 196 -3.13 -5.72 -7.91
C ALA A 196 -4.20 -4.67 -7.59
N TYR A 197 -3.77 -3.40 -7.55
CA TYR A 197 -4.60 -2.25 -7.26
C TYR A 197 -4.34 -1.16 -8.30
N VAL A 198 -5.41 -0.51 -8.77
CA VAL A 198 -5.35 0.77 -9.48
C VAL A 198 -6.04 1.79 -8.60
N ILE A 199 -5.29 2.81 -8.20
CA ILE A 199 -5.71 3.86 -7.27
C ILE A 199 -5.65 5.19 -8.02
N GLN A 200 -6.77 5.92 -8.04
CA GLN A 200 -6.78 7.31 -8.45
C GLN A 200 -6.53 8.17 -7.21
N LEU A 201 -5.35 8.79 -7.14
CA LEU A 201 -4.92 9.71 -6.09
C LEU A 201 -4.80 11.11 -6.67
N ARG A 202 -5.88 11.90 -6.59
CA ARG A 202 -5.96 13.24 -7.18
C ARG A 202 -5.56 13.24 -8.66
N GLU A 203 -4.43 13.85 -9.00
CA GLU A 203 -3.89 13.93 -10.36
C GLU A 203 -2.99 12.73 -10.74
N TYR A 204 -2.79 11.78 -9.84
CA TYR A 204 -1.98 10.58 -10.08
C TYR A 204 -2.85 9.35 -10.24
N ARG A 205 -2.49 8.52 -11.23
CA ARG A 205 -3.01 7.16 -11.38
C ARG A 205 -1.92 6.18 -10.98
N ILE A 206 -2.17 5.44 -9.92
CA ILE A 206 -1.17 4.58 -9.28
C ILE A 206 -1.56 3.12 -9.45
N LEU A 207 -0.67 2.35 -10.05
CA LEU A 207 -0.75 0.91 -10.12
C LEU A 207 0.15 0.32 -9.04
N ILE A 208 -0.40 -0.60 -8.25
CA ILE A 208 0.34 -1.34 -7.23
C ILE A 208 0.15 -2.81 -7.53
N ALA A 209 1.26 -3.51 -7.76
CA ALA A 209 1.30 -4.95 -7.97
C ALA A 209 2.13 -5.58 -6.85
N LEU A 210 1.55 -6.57 -6.21
CA LEU A 210 2.14 -7.25 -5.07
C LEU A 210 2.08 -8.77 -5.33
N PRO A 211 3.05 -9.55 -4.83
CA PRO A 211 2.96 -11.00 -4.89
C PRO A 211 1.64 -11.51 -4.29
N PRO A 212 0.99 -12.52 -4.91
CA PRO A 212 1.47 -13.34 -6.02
C PRO A 212 1.19 -12.80 -7.44
N PHE A 213 0.63 -11.59 -7.59
CA PHE A 213 0.33 -11.03 -8.92
C PHE A 213 1.60 -10.71 -9.74
N SER A 214 2.67 -10.32 -9.04
CA SER A 214 3.98 -10.00 -9.59
C SER A 214 5.08 -10.75 -8.83
N ASP A 215 6.27 -10.87 -9.42
CA ASP A 215 7.42 -11.56 -8.80
C ASP A 215 7.95 -10.87 -7.54
N GLY A 216 7.78 -9.55 -7.47
CA GLY A 216 8.12 -8.67 -6.35
C GLY A 216 7.15 -7.50 -6.26
N ILE A 217 7.37 -6.60 -5.31
CA ILE A 217 6.51 -5.41 -5.17
C ILE A 217 6.83 -4.41 -6.27
N GLU A 218 5.81 -3.98 -7.01
CA GLU A 218 5.92 -2.99 -8.07
C GLU A 218 4.89 -1.88 -7.86
N ILE A 219 5.33 -0.62 -8.00
CA ILE A 219 4.47 0.55 -7.91
C ILE A 219 4.79 1.43 -9.12
N THR A 220 3.78 1.69 -9.94
CA THR A 220 3.89 2.66 -11.04
C THR A 220 2.90 3.78 -10.78
N ALA A 221 3.40 4.99 -10.54
CA ALA A 221 2.58 6.18 -10.47
C ALA A 221 2.72 6.93 -11.79
N VAL A 222 1.60 7.21 -12.44
CA VAL A 222 1.54 8.05 -13.63
C VAL A 222 0.86 9.33 -13.21
N ARG A 223 1.43 10.47 -13.58
CA ARG A 223 0.73 11.74 -13.53
C ARG A 223 0.05 11.89 -14.90
N PRO A 224 -1.26 11.62 -15.06
CA PRO A 224 -2.04 11.96 -16.24
C PRO A 224 -2.09 13.48 -16.45
N ILE A 225 -0.93 14.07 -16.69
CA ILE A 225 -0.76 15.45 -17.10
C ILE A 225 0.15 15.39 -18.30
N ILE A 226 -0.46 15.23 -19.47
CA ILE A 226 -0.42 16.34 -20.41
C ILE A 226 -1.85 16.48 -20.95
N LYS A 227 -2.49 17.62 -20.67
CA LYS A 227 -3.53 18.13 -21.57
C LYS A 227 -2.78 18.51 -22.84
N VAL A 228 -2.54 17.51 -23.70
CA VAL A 228 -1.94 17.76 -25.01
C VAL A 228 -2.93 18.62 -25.76
N THR A 229 -2.44 19.76 -26.20
CA THR A 229 -3.15 20.61 -27.14
C THR A 229 -2.95 20.04 -28.54
N LEU A 230 -3.83 20.36 -29.49
CA LEU A 230 -3.66 19.92 -30.88
C LEU A 230 -2.35 20.48 -31.49
N GLU A 231 -1.82 21.54 -30.88
CA GLU A 231 -0.57 22.20 -31.21
C GLU A 231 0.68 21.38 -30.82
N ASP A 232 0.57 20.50 -29.82
CA ASP A 232 1.68 19.64 -29.38
C ASP A 232 1.96 18.48 -30.35
N TYR A 233 1.04 18.24 -31.29
CA TYR A 233 1.18 17.27 -32.36
C TYR A 233 1.66 17.95 -33.65
N GLU A 234 2.55 17.30 -34.40
CA GLU A 234 3.01 17.72 -35.73
C GLU A 234 1.92 17.52 -36.81
N LEU A 235 0.72 18.07 -36.59
CA LEU A 235 -0.39 18.02 -37.53
C LEU A 235 -0.24 19.12 -38.59
N SER A 236 -0.49 18.77 -39.84
CA SER A 236 -0.55 19.75 -40.93
C SER A 236 -1.62 20.82 -40.69
N ASP A 237 -1.37 22.05 -41.16
CA ASP A 237 -2.34 23.16 -41.07
C ASP A 237 -3.68 22.82 -41.73
N LYS A 238 -3.64 22.01 -42.79
CA LYS A 238 -4.82 21.49 -43.49
C LYS A 238 -5.69 20.64 -42.56
N LEU A 239 -5.09 19.77 -41.75
CA LEU A 239 -5.80 18.93 -40.79
C LEU A 239 -6.34 19.76 -39.62
N LYS A 240 -5.54 20.69 -39.08
CA LYS A 240 -5.96 21.61 -38.03
C LYS A 240 -7.18 22.44 -38.45
N LYS A 241 -7.17 22.99 -39.66
CA LYS A 241 -8.32 23.74 -40.23
C LYS A 241 -9.56 22.86 -40.39
N ARG A 242 -9.40 21.63 -40.90
CA ARG A 242 -10.50 20.68 -41.08
C ARG A 242 -11.17 20.31 -39.75
N LEU A 243 -10.37 20.05 -38.71
CA LEU A 243 -10.87 19.76 -37.36
C LEU A 243 -11.63 20.94 -36.77
N ARG A 244 -11.19 22.18 -37.04
CA ARG A 244 -11.82 23.40 -36.51
C ARG A 244 -13.13 23.78 -37.20
N GLU A 245 -13.23 23.58 -38.51
CA GLU A 245 -14.30 24.19 -39.32
C GLU A 245 -15.37 23.22 -39.82
N ARG A 246 -15.09 21.90 -39.88
CA ARG A 246 -15.94 20.95 -40.63
C ARG A 246 -16.20 19.59 -39.98
N ALA A 247 -15.34 19.15 -39.07
CA ALA A 247 -15.42 17.77 -38.56
C ALA A 247 -16.37 17.68 -37.35
N GLU A 248 -17.57 17.14 -37.55
CA GLU A 248 -18.56 16.90 -36.49
C GLU A 248 -18.55 15.45 -35.98
N GLY A 249 -18.17 14.50 -36.84
CA GLY A 249 -17.99 13.08 -36.50
C GLY A 249 -16.54 12.65 -36.71
N ILE A 250 -15.82 12.38 -35.62
CA ILE A 250 -14.40 11.99 -35.65
C ILE A 250 -14.25 10.60 -35.06
N VAL A 251 -13.56 9.72 -35.80
CA VAL A 251 -13.13 8.41 -35.31
C VAL A 251 -11.61 8.43 -35.23
N ILE A 252 -11.08 8.12 -34.05
CA ILE A 252 -9.64 7.98 -33.81
C ILE A 252 -9.33 6.49 -33.74
N GLY A 253 -8.43 6.02 -34.60
CA GLY A 253 -8.01 4.62 -34.65
C GLY A 253 -6.50 4.50 -34.43
N GLY A 254 -6.09 3.42 -33.77
CA GLY A 254 -4.69 3.08 -33.52
C GLY A 254 -4.57 1.78 -32.71
N PRO A 255 -3.38 1.16 -32.68
CA PRO A 255 -3.11 0.05 -31.78
C PRO A 255 -3.23 0.50 -30.31
N PRO A 256 -3.51 -0.41 -29.36
CA PRO A 256 -3.48 -0.08 -27.93
C PRO A 256 -2.08 0.31 -27.48
N GLY A 257 -1.97 1.43 -26.76
CA GLY A 257 -0.71 1.97 -26.22
C GLY A 257 -0.24 3.21 -26.95
#